data_AF-A0A3B0PVQ7-F1
#
_entry.id   AF-A0A3B0PVQ7-F1
#
_cell.length_a   1.000
_cell.length_b   1.000
_cell.length_c   1.000
_cell.angle_alpha   90.00
_cell.angle_beta   90.00
_cell.angle_gamma   90.00
#
_symmetry.space_group_name_H-M   'P 1'
#
loop_
_entity.id
_entity.type
_entity.pdbx_description
1 polymer ?
#
loop_
_entity_poly.entity_id
_entity_poly.type
_entity_poly.pdbx_seq_one_letter_code
_entity_poly.pdbx_strand_id
1 'polypeptide(L)'
;MVLDEFGQTVGIYNLVSQNATFGDLLKPAKFTQLTLTNPVLDEGGKLLMPAYNLLDGSDQAKFPEQTRSFRQNLRYLYQNGFEDGDNKTALFPDGF
;
A
#
# COMPACT_ATOMS: atom_id res chain seq x y z
N MET A 1 -10.94 1.70 -0.09
CA MET A 1 -10.11 0.54 -0.46
C MET A 1 -10.56 0.05 -1.82
N VAL A 2 -9.65 -0.52 -2.61
CA VAL A 2 -9.96 -1.19 -3.88
C VAL A 2 -10.03 -2.69 -3.63
N LEU A 3 -11.11 -3.30 -4.08
CA LEU A 3 -11.34 -4.73 -3.99
C LEU A 3 -11.19 -5.38 -5.36
N ASP A 4 -10.70 -6.61 -5.38
CA ASP A 4 -10.82 -7.47 -6.56
C ASP A 4 -12.23 -8.09 -6.65
N GLU A 5 -12.45 -8.92 -7.68
CA GLU A 5 -13.72 -9.63 -7.92
C GLU A 5 -14.08 -10.62 -6.80
N PHE A 6 -13.12 -11.02 -5.97
CA PHE A 6 -13.29 -11.92 -4.83
C PHE A 6 -13.46 -11.17 -3.50
N GLY A 7 -13.51 -9.84 -3.52
CA GLY A 7 -13.63 -9.00 -2.34
C GLY A 7 -12.32 -8.84 -1.55
N GLN A 8 -11.18 -9.22 -2.11
CA GLN A 8 -9.87 -9.05 -1.49
C GLN A 8 -9.38 -7.62 -1.69
N THR A 9 -8.82 -7.00 -0.65
CA THR A 9 -8.25 -5.67 -0.78
C THR A 9 -6.94 -5.72 -1.56
N VAL A 10 -6.89 -5.05 -2.71
CA VAL A 10 -5.73 -5.02 -3.61
C VAL A 10 -5.03 -3.66 -3.62
N GLY A 11 -5.65 -2.61 -3.07
CA GLY A 11 -5.09 -1.27 -3.14
C GLY A 11 -5.85 -0.19 -2.37
N ILE A 12 -5.28 1.01 -2.40
CA ILE A 12 -5.79 2.22 -1.75
C ILE A 12 -6.04 3.27 -2.83
N TYR A 13 -7.25 3.85 -2.86
CA TYR A 13 -7.53 5.00 -3.72
C TYR A 13 -6.64 6.18 -3.30
N ASN A 14 -5.86 6.71 -4.24
CA ASN A 14 -4.88 7.75 -3.97
C ASN A 14 -5.06 8.99 -4.85
N LEU A 15 -5.96 8.95 -5.83
CA LEU A 15 -6.26 10.11 -6.67
C LEU A 15 -7.72 10.12 -7.12
N VAL A 16 -8.39 11.23 -6.87
CA VAL A 16 -9.69 11.59 -7.45
C VAL A 16 -9.52 12.85 -8.29
N SER A 17 -10.16 12.89 -9.47
CA SER A 17 -10.08 14.06 -10.34
C SER A 17 -10.62 15.31 -9.65
N GLN A 18 -9.86 16.41 -9.67
CA GLN A 18 -10.15 17.65 -8.95
C GLN A 18 -11.43 18.37 -9.40
N ASN A 19 -11.95 18.06 -10.60
CA ASN A 19 -13.11 18.73 -11.18
C ASN A 19 -14.28 17.74 -11.36
N ALA A 20 -14.73 17.16 -10.24
CA ALA A 20 -15.91 16.30 -10.21
C ALA A 20 -17.15 17.17 -9.92
N THR A 21 -18.05 17.29 -10.88
CA THR A 21 -19.40 17.80 -10.61
C THR A 21 -20.16 16.74 -9.81
N PHE A 22 -20.98 17.14 -8.83
CA PHE A 22 -21.81 16.19 -8.09
C PHE A 22 -22.62 15.31 -9.05
N GLY A 23 -22.46 13.99 -8.95
CA GLY A 23 -23.09 13.01 -9.84
C GLY A 23 -22.25 12.56 -11.05
N ASP A 24 -21.07 13.13 -11.29
CA ASP A 24 -20.15 12.65 -12.34
C ASP A 24 -19.32 11.46 -11.85
N LEU A 25 -19.73 10.26 -12.24
CA LEU A 25 -19.07 9.00 -11.92
C LEU A 25 -18.05 8.54 -12.99
N LEU A 26 -17.89 9.29 -14.09
CA LEU A 26 -17.06 8.91 -15.23
C LEU A 26 -15.64 9.48 -15.16
N LYS A 27 -15.30 10.21 -14.08
CA LYS A 27 -13.96 10.74 -13.90
C LYS A 27 -12.93 9.61 -13.65
N PRO A 28 -11.73 9.74 -14.22
CA PRO A 28 -10.67 8.78 -13.94
C PRO A 28 -10.30 8.82 -12.46
N ALA A 29 -10.39 7.66 -11.80
CA ALA A 29 -9.86 7.41 -10.47
C ALA A 29 -8.59 6.57 -10.58
N LYS A 30 -7.60 6.85 -9.73
CA LYS A 30 -6.42 6.00 -9.61
C LYS A 30 -6.32 5.43 -8.20
N PHE A 31 -5.69 4.27 -8.13
CA PHE A 31 -5.36 3.62 -6.89
C PHE A 31 -3.92 3.14 -6.93
N THR A 32 -3.32 3.04 -5.75
CA THR A 32 -2.03 2.42 -5.53
C THR A 32 -2.27 1.00 -5.06
N GLN A 33 -1.62 0.03 -5.71
CA GLN A 33 -1.66 -1.37 -5.28
C GLN A 33 -0.96 -1.52 -3.93
N LEU A 34 -1.34 -2.52 -3.14
CA LEU A 34 -0.63 -2.79 -1.87
C LEU A 34 0.77 -3.36 -2.11
N THR A 35 0.92 -4.13 -3.17
CA THR A 35 2.19 -4.74 -3.57
C THR A 35 2.37 -4.59 -5.06
N LEU A 36 3.55 -4.15 -5.46
CA LEU A 36 4.00 -4.04 -6.83
C LEU A 36 5.34 -4.76 -6.96
N THR A 37 5.34 -5.94 -7.59
CA THR A 37 6.52 -6.81 -7.65
C THR A 37 7.55 -6.37 -8.68
N ASN A 38 7.13 -5.67 -9.74
CA ASN A 38 7.98 -5.19 -10.82
C ASN A 38 7.93 -3.66 -10.90
N PRO A 39 9.06 -2.98 -11.10
CA PRO A 39 9.06 -1.54 -11.30
C PRO A 39 8.29 -1.16 -12.56
N VAL A 40 7.64 0.00 -12.52
CA VAL A 40 7.02 0.60 -13.69
C VAL A 40 8.06 1.44 -14.42
N LEU A 41 8.27 1.11 -15.69
CA LEU A 41 9.16 1.84 -16.60
C LEU A 41 8.33 2.57 -17.66
N ASP A 42 8.84 3.68 -18.18
CA ASP A 42 8.30 4.30 -19.40
C ASP A 42 8.73 3.54 -20.67
N GLU A 43 8.22 3.95 -21.83
CA GLU A 43 8.58 3.36 -23.13
C GLU A 43 10.09 3.48 -23.45
N GLY A 44 10.78 4.45 -22.83
CA GLY A 44 12.23 4.65 -22.95
C GLY A 44 13.05 3.90 -21.90
N GLY A 45 12.43 3.09 -21.03
CA GLY A 45 13.09 2.34 -19.97
C GLY A 45 13.42 3.14 -18.72
N LYS A 46 12.95 4.38 -18.59
CA LYS A 46 13.15 5.20 -17.38
C LYS A 46 12.23 4.72 -16.27
N LEU A 47 12.78 4.60 -15.06
CA LEU A 47 12.02 4.25 -13.87
C LEU A 47 10.98 5.34 -13.54
N LEU A 48 9.71 4.96 -13.56
CA LEU A 48 8.58 5.81 -13.13
C LEU A 48 8.17 5.51 -11.69
N MET A 49 8.18 4.24 -11.30
CA MET A 49 7.80 3.81 -9.95
C MET A 49 8.57 2.53 -9.58
N PRO A 50 9.27 2.50 -8.44
CA PRO A 50 9.97 1.30 -7.99
C PRO A 50 8.99 0.21 -7.56
N ALA A 51 9.47 -1.03 -7.54
CA ALA A 51 8.75 -2.12 -6.90
C ALA A 51 8.64 -1.86 -5.38
N TYR A 52 7.52 -2.27 -4.77
CA TYR A 52 7.29 -2.11 -3.33
C TYR A 52 6.31 -3.16 -2.79
N ASN A 53 6.30 -3.30 -1.47
CA ASN A 53 5.37 -4.06 -0.66
C ASN A 53 4.96 -3.21 0.56
N LEU A 54 3.84 -2.51 0.46
CA LEU A 54 3.35 -1.62 1.51
C LEU A 54 2.86 -2.36 2.76
N LEU A 55 2.73 -3.70 2.73
CA LEU A 55 2.16 -4.48 3.82
C LEU A 55 3.20 -4.75 4.92
N ASP A 56 4.22 -5.56 4.62
CA ASP A 56 5.06 -6.13 5.68
C ASP A 56 6.55 -5.85 5.55
N GLY A 57 7.06 -5.52 4.36
CA GLY A 57 8.49 -5.24 4.16
C GLY A 57 9.38 -6.47 4.35
N SER A 58 8.84 -7.66 4.10
CA SER A 58 9.50 -8.96 4.29
C SER A 58 10.75 -9.21 3.41
N ASP A 59 10.88 -8.50 2.28
CA ASP A 59 11.99 -8.69 1.33
C ASP A 59 12.56 -7.34 0.85
N GLN A 60 13.47 -6.76 1.64
CA GLN A 60 14.12 -5.49 1.30
C GLN A 60 15.10 -5.60 0.13
N ALA A 61 15.60 -6.81 -0.18
CA ALA A 61 16.45 -7.01 -1.35
C ALA A 61 15.64 -6.86 -2.65
N LYS A 62 14.37 -7.31 -2.63
CA LYS A 62 13.42 -7.14 -3.74
C LYS A 62 12.84 -5.73 -3.84
N PHE A 63 12.75 -5.01 -2.72
CA PHE A 63 12.17 -3.67 -2.65
C PHE A 63 13.16 -2.65 -2.07
N PRO A 64 14.31 -2.40 -2.73
CA PRO A 64 15.42 -1.63 -2.15
C PRO A 64 15.08 -0.14 -1.94
N GLU A 65 14.17 0.40 -2.75
CA GLU A 65 13.73 1.81 -2.66
C GLU A 65 12.66 2.00 -1.57
N GLN A 66 12.13 0.92 -0.99
CA GLN A 66 11.12 1.01 0.05
C GLN A 66 11.76 1.23 1.42
N THR A 67 11.46 2.38 2.03
CA THR A 67 11.98 2.74 3.35
C THR A 67 11.21 2.12 4.50
N ARG A 68 9.87 2.06 4.42
CA ARG A 68 9.00 1.51 5.47
C ARG A 68 7.73 0.86 4.91
N SER A 69 7.33 -0.26 5.49
CA SER A 69 6.02 -0.91 5.30
C SER A 69 5.01 -0.52 6.40
N PHE A 70 3.76 -0.92 6.24
CA PHE A 70 2.73 -0.79 7.28
C PHE A 70 3.16 -1.51 8.57
N ARG A 71 3.64 -2.76 8.49
CA ARG A 71 4.17 -3.50 9.66
C ARG A 71 5.32 -2.76 10.34
N GLN A 72 6.26 -2.23 9.57
CA GLN A 72 7.40 -1.48 10.12
C GLN A 72 6.97 -0.16 10.76
N ASN A 73 5.95 0.52 10.21
CA ASN A 73 5.35 1.70 10.83
C ASN A 73 4.66 1.36 12.15
N LEU A 74 3.95 0.23 12.24
CA LEU A 74 3.36 -0.22 13.50
C LEU A 74 4.43 -0.44 14.56
N ARG A 75 5.52 -1.16 14.24
CA ARG A 75 6.66 -1.34 15.16
C ARG A 75 7.29 -0.01 15.61
N TYR A 76 7.39 0.96 14.70
CA TYR A 76 7.98 2.26 14.99
C TYR A 76 7.11 3.12 15.91
N LEU A 77 5.79 3.12 15.69
CA LEU A 77 4.83 3.95 16.41
C LEU A 77 4.40 3.32 17.75
N TYR A 78 4.26 2.00 17.78
CA TYR A 78 3.74 1.23 18.91
C TYR A 78 4.83 0.31 19.48
N GLN A 79 5.93 0.90 19.95
CA GLN A 79 7.10 0.15 20.43
C GLN A 79 6.77 -0.78 21.61
N ASN A 80 5.76 -0.43 22.41
CA ASN A 80 5.30 -1.22 23.56
C ASN A 80 3.94 -1.89 23.30
N GLY A 81 3.53 -2.03 22.04
CA GLY A 81 2.18 -2.45 21.68
C GLY A 81 1.15 -1.31 21.71
N PHE A 82 -0.11 -1.69 21.57
CA PHE A 82 -1.26 -0.79 21.72
C PHE A 82 -1.55 -0.50 23.21
N GLU A 83 -2.66 0.17 23.50
CA GLU A 83 -3.04 0.57 24.87
C GLU A 83 -3.20 -0.62 25.84
N ASP A 84 -3.52 -1.80 25.32
CA ASP A 84 -3.65 -3.05 26.05
C ASP A 84 -2.34 -3.88 26.10
N GLY A 85 -1.26 -3.38 25.50
CA GLY A 85 0.01 -4.08 25.36
C GLY A 85 0.02 -5.18 24.30
N ASP A 86 -1.08 -5.38 23.55
CA ASP A 86 -1.10 -6.29 22.40
C ASP A 86 -0.40 -5.64 21.20
N ASN A 87 0.14 -6.46 20.31
CA ASN A 87 0.76 -6.04 19.05
C ASN A 87 0.12 -6.74 17.84
N LYS A 88 -1.04 -7.37 18.00
CA LYS A 88 -1.72 -8.09 16.93
C LYS A 88 -2.66 -7.18 16.15
N THR A 89 -2.77 -7.44 14.85
CA THR A 89 -3.76 -6.79 13.99
C THR A 89 -4.43 -7.84 13.11
N ALA A 90 -5.53 -7.47 12.45
CA ALA A 90 -6.17 -8.36 11.47
C ALA A 90 -5.21 -8.80 10.34
N LEU A 91 -4.20 -7.98 10.00
CA LEU A 91 -3.18 -8.31 9.01
C LEU A 91 -1.99 -9.09 9.59
N PHE A 92 -1.77 -8.99 10.90
CA PHE A 92 -0.64 -9.59 11.62
C PHE A 92 -1.15 -10.29 12.89
N PRO A 93 -1.76 -11.48 12.76
CA PRO A 93 -2.36 -12.19 13.89
C PRO A 93 -1.32 -12.69 14.90
N ASP A 94 -0.06 -12.85 14.47
CA ASP A 94 1.07 -13.24 15.32
C ASP A 94 1.85 -12.03 15.86
N GLY A 95 1.33 -10.82 15.62
CA GLY A 95 1.97 -9.57 16.01
C GLY A 95 2.73 -8.89 14.87
N PHE A 96 2.81 -7.56 14.89
CA PHE A 96 3.62 -6.80 13.95
C PHE A 96 5.09 -6.81 14.29
#